data_AF-A0A7Y0K4T7-F1
#
_entry.id   AF-A0A7Y0K4T7-F1
#
_cell.length_a   1.000
_cell.length_b   1.000
_cell.length_c   1.000
_cell.angle_alpha   90.00
_cell.angle_beta   90.00
_cell.angle_gamma   90.00
#
_symmetry.space_group_name_H-M   'P 1'
#
loop_
_entity.id
_entity.type
_entity.pdbx_description
1 polymer ?
#
loop_
_entity_poly.entity_id
_entity_poly.type
_entity_poly.pdbx_seq_one_letter_code
_entity_poly.pdbx_strand_id
1 'polypeptide(L)'
;MRVQQVLAIILLLFLLFLSACSNEKEIQTITSNNSNSVSFTVTDMYCASCPFVVESAINKVDGVNNVIIETKGTEGTVTVSYDDVKTDIKIIQESVLDLGYGVK
;
A
#
# COMPACT_ATOMS: atom_id res chain seq x y z
N MET A 1 -40.54 -21.65 17.93
CA MET A 1 -39.81 -21.32 19.18
C MET A 1 -38.32 -21.68 19.15
N ARG A 2 -37.86 -22.75 18.48
CA ARG A 2 -36.42 -23.10 18.39
C ARG A 2 -35.60 -22.24 17.41
N VAL A 3 -36.18 -21.75 16.32
CA VAL A 3 -35.50 -20.91 15.32
C VAL A 3 -35.12 -19.53 15.87
N GLN A 4 -35.96 -18.95 16.74
CA GLN A 4 -35.66 -17.67 17.40
C GLN A 4 -34.52 -17.79 18.43
N GLN A 5 -34.35 -18.95 19.07
CA GLN A 5 -33.25 -19.19 20.00
C GLN A 5 -31.90 -19.35 19.27
N VAL A 6 -31.89 -20.00 18.10
CA VAL A 6 -30.69 -20.15 17.26
C VAL A 6 -30.23 -18.79 16.72
N LEU A 7 -31.17 -17.93 16.29
CA LEU A 7 -30.85 -16.58 15.80
C LEU A 7 -30.26 -15.69 16.92
N ALA A 8 -30.76 -15.81 18.15
CA ALA A 8 -30.23 -15.07 19.29
C ALA A 8 -28.81 -15.49 19.67
N ILE A 9 -28.48 -16.79 19.58
CA ILE A 9 -27.12 -17.30 19.85
C ILE A 9 -26.13 -16.82 18.79
N ILE A 10 -26.53 -16.80 17.52
CA ILE A 10 -25.69 -16.28 16.43
C ILE A 10 -25.42 -14.78 16.62
N LEU A 11 -26.44 -14.01 17.02
CA LEU A 11 -26.29 -12.57 17.32
C LEU A 11 -25.36 -12.33 18.52
N LEU A 12 -25.47 -13.15 19.57
CA LEU A 12 -24.62 -13.06 20.77
C LEU A 12 -23.17 -13.44 20.49
N LEU A 13 -22.94 -14.44 19.63
CA LEU A 13 -21.62 -14.80 19.14
C LEU A 13 -21.00 -13.68 18.31
N PHE A 14 -21.80 -13.03 17.45
CA PHE A 14 -21.35 -11.91 16.64
C PHE A 14 -20.90 -10.70 17.48
N LEU A 15 -21.58 -10.43 18.59
CA LEU A 15 -21.20 -9.38 19.54
C LEU A 15 -19.91 -9.70 20.30
N LEU A 16 -19.61 -10.98 20.57
CA LEU A 16 -18.35 -11.39 21.17
C LEU A 16 -17.15 -11.27 20.23
N PHE A 17 -17.36 -11.24 18.91
CA PHE A 17 -16.29 -11.05 17.93
C PHE A 17 -15.85 -9.59 17.76
N LEU A 18 -16.68 -8.59 18.15
CA LEU A 18 -16.31 -7.17 18.04
C LEU A 18 -15.40 -6.66 19.18
N SER A 19 -15.14 -7.45 20.23
CA SER A 19 -14.38 -7.00 21.41
C SER A 19 -12.85 -7.14 21.30
N ALA A 20 -12.32 -7.54 20.14
CA ALA A 20 -10.90 -7.69 19.92
C ALA A 20 -10.38 -6.75 18.82
N CYS A 21 -10.36 -5.45 19.10
CA CYS A 21 -9.38 -4.50 18.52
C CYS A 21 -9.36 -3.17 19.29
N SER A 22 -8.96 -3.23 20.56
CA SER A 22 -8.20 -2.13 21.16
C SER A 22 -6.80 -2.65 21.41
N ASN A 23 -5.84 -2.25 20.58
CA ASN A 23 -4.48 -2.11 21.07
C ASN A 23 -3.75 -1.00 20.32
N GLU A 24 -3.62 0.12 21.01
CA GLU A 24 -2.69 1.19 20.73
C GLU A 24 -1.26 0.66 20.95
N LYS A 25 -0.49 0.62 19.87
CA LYS A 25 0.98 0.60 19.90
C LYS A 25 1.37 1.38 18.65
N GLU A 26 2.08 2.49 18.74
CA GLU A 26 3.50 2.43 19.02
C GLU A 26 4.08 3.83 19.34
N ILE A 27 5.06 3.81 20.24
CA ILE A 27 5.87 4.92 20.72
C ILE A 27 6.59 5.60 19.54
N GLN A 28 6.35 6.90 19.35
CA GLN A 28 7.17 7.75 18.49
C GLN A 28 8.54 7.92 19.15
N THR A 29 9.42 6.97 18.83
CA THR A 29 10.84 7.05 19.15
C THR A 29 11.44 8.15 18.28
N ILE A 30 12.28 9.00 18.87
CA ILE A 30 13.09 9.98 18.17
C ILE A 30 14.12 9.21 17.32
N THR A 31 13.70 8.77 16.14
CA THR A 31 14.56 8.42 15.01
C THR A 31 14.30 9.53 14.00
N SER A 32 15.34 10.19 13.51
CA SER A 32 15.19 11.07 12.35
C SER A 32 14.65 10.21 11.21
N ASN A 33 13.34 10.25 10.98
CA ASN A 33 12.71 9.56 9.87
C ASN A 33 13.16 10.33 8.63
N ASN A 34 14.26 9.91 8.03
CA ASN A 34 14.67 10.40 6.73
C ASN A 34 13.79 9.80 5.62
N SER A 35 12.49 9.75 5.87
CA SER A 35 11.47 9.21 5.00
C SER A 35 10.96 10.35 4.14
N ASN A 36 11.47 10.42 2.92
CA ASN A 36 10.95 11.30 1.90
C ASN A 36 9.74 10.64 1.24
N SER A 37 8.84 11.46 0.69
CA SER A 37 7.68 10.98 -0.04
C SER A 37 7.60 11.71 -1.38
N VAL A 38 7.39 10.95 -2.45
CA VAL A 38 7.28 11.51 -3.79
C VAL A 38 6.13 10.85 -4.55
N SER A 39 5.45 11.63 -5.38
CA SER A 39 4.38 11.15 -6.23
C SER A 39 4.68 11.42 -7.70
N PHE A 40 4.42 10.44 -8.55
CA PHE A 40 4.53 10.54 -10.01
C PHE A 40 3.45 9.70 -10.66
N THR A 41 3.14 9.96 -11.93
CA THR A 41 2.14 9.18 -12.67
C THR A 41 2.81 8.13 -13.53
N VAL A 42 2.31 6.90 -13.46
CA VAL A 42 2.70 5.80 -14.35
C VAL A 42 1.63 5.63 -15.43
N THR A 43 2.06 5.48 -16.68
CA THR A 43 1.19 5.28 -17.84
C THR A 43 1.27 3.85 -18.37
N ASP A 44 0.41 3.53 -19.34
CA ASP A 44 0.42 2.25 -20.08
C ASP A 44 0.07 1.01 -19.22
N MET A 45 -0.65 1.22 -18.12
CA MET A 45 -1.19 0.15 -17.26
C MET A 45 -2.52 -0.39 -17.81
N TYR A 46 -2.47 -1.04 -18.98
CA TYR A 46 -3.67 -1.53 -19.69
C TYR A 46 -4.32 -2.78 -19.07
N CYS A 47 -3.60 -3.52 -18.21
CA CYS A 47 -4.10 -4.72 -17.57
C CYS A 47 -4.48 -4.45 -16.11
N ALA A 48 -5.52 -5.12 -15.61
CA ALA A 48 -5.93 -5.08 -14.22
C ALA A 48 -4.80 -5.50 -13.24
N SER A 49 -3.83 -6.28 -13.70
CA SER A 49 -2.68 -6.70 -12.90
C SER A 49 -1.46 -5.79 -12.99
N CYS A 50 -1.41 -4.86 -13.95
CA CYS A 50 -0.27 -3.95 -14.15
C CYS A 50 0.13 -3.17 -12.87
N PRO A 51 -0.82 -2.61 -12.08
CA PRO A 51 -0.46 -1.88 -10.86
C PRO A 51 0.34 -2.72 -9.87
N PHE A 52 -0.03 -3.99 -9.67
CA PHE A 52 0.69 -4.88 -8.76
C PHE A 52 2.11 -5.21 -9.24
N VAL A 53 2.33 -5.27 -10.57
CA VAL A 53 3.65 -5.49 -11.15
C VAL A 53 4.54 -4.27 -10.91
N VAL A 54 4.00 -3.06 -11.13
CA VAL A 54 4.69 -1.78 -10.87
C VAL A 54 5.02 -1.66 -9.38
N GLU A 55 4.05 -1.91 -8.50
CA GLU A 55 4.23 -1.91 -7.05
C GLU A 55 5.31 -2.89 -6.61
N SER A 56 5.31 -4.11 -7.15
CA SER A 56 6.31 -5.13 -6.83
C SER A 56 7.71 -4.74 -7.28
N ALA A 57 7.86 -4.05 -8.41
CA ALA A 57 9.16 -3.57 -8.87
C ALA A 57 9.70 -2.45 -7.98
N ILE A 58 8.87 -1.47 -7.63
CA ILE A 58 9.28 -0.37 -6.76
C ILE A 58 9.65 -0.89 -5.36
N ASN A 59 8.87 -1.82 -4.81
CA ASN A 59 9.16 -2.43 -3.50
C ASN A 59 10.47 -3.24 -3.45
N LYS A 60 11.08 -3.57 -4.60
CA LYS A 60 12.40 -4.23 -4.66
C LYS A 60 13.57 -3.26 -4.64
N VAL A 61 13.32 -1.96 -4.82
CA VAL A 61 14.36 -0.93 -4.72
C VAL A 61 14.76 -0.77 -3.25
N ASP A 62 16.04 -0.94 -2.95
CA ASP A 62 16.54 -0.76 -1.58
C ASP A 62 16.28 0.67 -1.11
N GLY A 63 15.84 0.82 0.14
CA GLY A 63 15.42 2.10 0.70
C GLY A 63 13.97 2.48 0.49
N VAL A 64 13.19 1.77 -0.35
CA VAL A 64 11.73 1.97 -0.41
C VAL A 64 11.07 1.41 0.86
N ASN A 65 10.22 2.21 1.49
CA ASN A 65 9.49 1.84 2.71
C ASN A 65 8.02 1.50 2.42
N ASN A 66 7.38 2.25 1.52
CA ASN A 66 5.96 2.07 1.22
C ASN A 66 5.62 2.57 -0.19
N VAL A 67 4.67 1.92 -0.85
CA VAL A 67 4.16 2.28 -2.17
C VAL A 67 2.64 2.28 -2.14
N ILE A 68 2.02 3.33 -2.67
CA ILE A 68 0.56 3.44 -2.84
C ILE A 68 0.28 3.76 -4.30
N ILE A 69 -0.62 3.01 -4.93
CA ILE A 69 -1.00 3.23 -6.34
C ILE A 69 -2.50 3.50 -6.43
N GLU A 70 -2.84 4.66 -6.95
CA GLU A 70 -4.22 5.07 -7.24
C GLU A 70 -4.45 5.07 -8.75
N THR A 71 -5.17 4.07 -9.26
CA THR A 71 -5.37 3.89 -10.70
C THR A 71 -6.59 4.64 -11.22
N LYS A 72 -6.46 5.22 -12.41
CA LYS A 72 -7.56 5.84 -13.17
C LYS A 72 -7.43 5.52 -14.66
N GLY A 73 -8.19 4.53 -15.13
CA GLY A 73 -8.10 4.08 -16.53
C GLY A 73 -6.80 3.31 -16.76
N THR A 74 -5.99 3.76 -17.72
CA THR A 74 -4.71 3.14 -18.10
C THR A 74 -3.50 3.83 -17.44
N GLU A 75 -3.76 4.75 -16.51
CA GLU A 75 -2.74 5.48 -15.75
C GLU A 75 -2.96 5.28 -14.25
N GLY A 76 -1.95 5.59 -13.44
CA GLY A 76 -2.11 5.63 -11.99
C GLY A 76 -1.08 6.52 -11.32
N THR A 77 -1.52 7.22 -10.27
CA THR A 77 -0.66 8.01 -9.42
C THR A 77 0.03 7.06 -8.44
N VAL A 78 1.36 7.03 -8.48
CA VAL A 78 2.19 6.25 -7.56
C VAL A 78 2.78 7.20 -6.54
N THR A 79 2.57 6.92 -5.26
CA THR A 79 3.19 7.63 -4.14
C THR A 79 4.12 6.69 -3.42
N VAL A 80 5.39 7.07 -3.29
CA VAL A 80 6.45 6.24 -2.71
C VAL A 80 7.07 6.97 -1.53
N SER A 81 7.13 6.28 -0.39
CA SER A 81 7.93 6.72 0.76
C SER A 81 9.25 5.95 0.79
N TYR A 82 10.38 6.65 0.92
CA TYR A 82 11.72 6.07 0.80
C TYR A 82 12.77 6.81 1.66
N ASP A 83 13.86 6.11 1.95
CA ASP A 83 15.07 6.63 2.60
C ASP A 83 15.99 7.27 1.55
N ASP A 84 16.16 8.60 1.61
CA ASP A 84 16.96 9.35 0.61
C ASP A 84 18.47 9.13 0.73
N VAL A 85 18.93 8.45 1.79
CA VAL A 85 20.33 8.04 1.93
C VAL A 85 20.61 6.79 1.11
N LYS A 86 19.58 5.99 0.81
CA LYS A 86 19.68 4.70 0.13
C LYS A 86 19.27 4.74 -1.34
N THR A 87 18.27 5.55 -1.67
CA THR A 87 17.73 5.66 -3.03
C THR A 87 17.24 7.07 -3.30
N ASP A 88 17.00 7.38 -4.57
CA ASP A 88 16.37 8.62 -4.99
C ASP A 88 15.18 8.35 -5.93
N ILE A 89 14.45 9.41 -6.28
CA ILE A 89 13.32 9.34 -7.21
C ILE A 89 13.71 8.74 -8.57
N LYS A 90 14.92 9.00 -9.06
CA LYS A 90 15.36 8.58 -10.40
C LYS A 90 15.52 7.07 -10.44
N ILE A 91 16.16 6.47 -9.43
CA ILE A 91 16.30 5.00 -9.30
C ILE A 91 14.91 4.34 -9.18
N ILE A 92 14.01 4.95 -8.40
CA ILE A 92 12.63 4.45 -8.26
C ILE A 92 11.89 4.48 -9.61
N GLN A 93 11.97 5.58 -10.35
CA GLN A 93 11.34 5.71 -11.67
C GLN A 93 11.97 4.77 -12.70
N GLU A 94 13.29 4.55 -12.66
CA GLU A 94 13.99 3.58 -13.51
C GLU A 94 13.44 2.16 -13.33
N SER A 95 13.13 1.75 -12.10
CA SER A 95 12.52 0.42 -11.85
C SER A 95 11.17 0.21 -12.57
N VAL A 96 10.45 1.31 -12.85
CA VAL A 96 9.18 1.30 -13.59
C VAL A 96 9.42 1.37 -15.09
N LEU A 97 10.36 2.22 -15.52
CA LEU A 97 10.76 2.36 -16.93
C LEU A 97 11.36 1.07 -17.49
N ASP A 98 12.13 0.33 -16.69
CA ASP A 98 12.73 -0.96 -17.07
C ASP A 98 11.69 -2.06 -17.37
N LEU A 99 10.47 -1.91 -16.84
CA LEU A 99 9.33 -2.77 -17.16
C LEU A 99 8.60 -2.35 -18.44
N GLY A 100 8.96 -1.21 -19.03
CA GLY A 100 8.34 -0.66 -20.23
C GLY A 100 7.12 0.22 -19.99
N TYR A 101 6.86 0.66 -18.76
CA TYR A 101 5.81 1.63 -18.46
C TYR A 101 6.33 3.06 -18.60
N GLY A 102 5.47 4.02 -18.97
CA GLY A 102 5.83 5.44 -18.97
C GLY A 102 5.72 6.08 -17.58
N VAL A 103 6.48 7.15 -17.36
CA VAL A 103 6.53 7.93 -16.11
C VAL A 103 6.44 9.43 -16.42
N LYS A 104 5.57 10.18 -15.72
CA LYS A 104 5.37 11.63 -15.87
C LYS A 104 5.12 12.34 -14.53
#